data_AF-A0A7C3TYN4-F1
#
_entry.id   AF-A0A7C3TYN4-F1
#
_cell.length_a   1.000
_cell.length_b   1.000
_cell.length_c   1.000
_cell.angle_alpha   90.00
_cell.angle_beta   90.00
_cell.angle_gamma   90.00
#
_symmetry.space_group_name_H-M   'P 1'
#
loop_
_entity.id
_entity.type
_entity.pdbx_description
1 polymer ?
#
loop_
_entity_poly.entity_id
_entity_poly.type
_entity_poly.pdbx_seq_one_letter_code
_entity_poly.pdbx_strand_id
1 'polypeptide(L)'
;MTVRTPVRRIVWIILFGFFALGGLSRGWAQEALELTGERLLYRVGENEVLVYRGKVTYQDVILEAEKIHLFLDTEELEAEGRVVVTRKNEGLMAEKLFYNWGKDWWNFQKVRSDVTGASIEGKLYFKGESIEEKEKTTTIEGARFTGCDLEEPHYYIEAKKIVIFPNRRVVIHNLSYFDFGRRLFSLGYYSFFLDRVDQLPLFPAFGYSRSAGLTLGYFYNYAINDYSFGTVILNWWQKNGWSIEVRHYLDNEEKGEQGKITLYYRDYPDASPTFIGKAEYRKKLDEFTDLSGSLDYSKTIGKVDDVYSLLLSVNRNKEGEIGKLNLSYNASWQSESDDLSALLTYQRKVGKNLWGGLELSYLEKAKWETFEDQDLRYLFYFQQIQNKWTYTLRYYGHTDIEGDRYTGDTIQVV
;
A
#
# COMPACT_ATOMS: atom_id res chain seq x y z
N MET A 1 30.39 -22.34 1.71
CA MET A 1 29.19 -22.15 0.86
C MET A 1 27.99 -22.02 1.77
N THR A 2 27.66 -20.79 2.15
CA THR A 2 26.50 -20.48 2.99
C THR A 2 25.45 -19.84 2.09
N VAL A 3 24.41 -20.61 1.84
CA VAL A 3 23.25 -20.22 1.02
C VAL A 3 22.58 -19.04 1.72
N ARG A 4 22.64 -17.87 1.10
CA ARG A 4 21.81 -16.71 1.45
C ARG A 4 20.38 -17.02 1.05
N THR A 5 19.53 -17.33 2.02
CA THR A 5 18.07 -17.34 1.84
C THR A 5 17.56 -15.90 1.73
N PRO A 6 16.60 -15.61 0.83
CA PRO A 6 16.11 -14.26 0.60
C PRO A 6 15.22 -13.80 1.76
N VAL A 7 15.51 -12.59 2.24
CA VAL A 7 14.75 -11.82 3.23
C VAL A 7 13.37 -11.50 2.65
N ARG A 8 12.42 -12.40 2.85
CA ARG A 8 10.98 -12.22 2.57
C ARG A 8 10.22 -12.75 3.77
N ARG A 9 9.84 -11.86 4.70
CA ARG A 9 8.79 -12.00 5.75
C ARG A 9 9.14 -11.06 6.91
N ILE A 10 8.83 -9.78 6.81
CA ILE A 10 8.86 -8.87 7.95
C ILE A 10 7.73 -7.87 7.78
N VAL A 11 6.67 -8.06 8.57
CA VAL A 11 5.71 -7.12 9.19
C VAL A 11 4.45 -7.95 9.45
N TRP A 12 4.37 -8.56 10.63
CA TRP A 12 3.12 -9.17 11.10
C TRP A 12 2.94 -8.80 12.57
N ILE A 13 1.70 -8.41 12.86
CA ILE A 13 1.12 -8.16 14.19
C ILE A 13 1.51 -6.79 14.77
N ILE A 14 0.81 -5.75 14.31
CA ILE A 14 0.55 -4.58 15.15
C ILE A 14 -0.96 -4.28 15.05
N LEU A 15 -1.64 -4.72 16.11
CA LEU A 15 -2.94 -4.27 16.60
C LEU A 15 -4.19 -4.54 15.72
N PHE A 16 -4.90 -5.60 16.12
CA PHE A 16 -6.36 -5.78 16.13
C PHE A 16 -7.17 -5.43 14.87
N GLY A 17 -7.33 -6.42 13.98
CA GLY A 17 -8.63 -6.70 13.36
C GLY A 17 -9.15 -7.99 13.98
N PHE A 18 -9.82 -7.92 15.13
CA PHE A 18 -10.17 -9.10 15.91
C PHE A 18 -11.46 -9.77 15.42
N PHE A 19 -12.31 -9.05 14.69
CA PHE A 19 -13.63 -9.52 14.30
C PHE A 19 -14.05 -9.03 12.93
N ALA A 20 -13.37 -9.50 11.88
CA ALA A 20 -14.01 -9.54 10.57
C ALA A 20 -14.92 -10.79 10.53
N LEU A 21 -16.18 -10.67 10.95
CA LEU A 21 -17.22 -11.69 10.71
C LEU A 21 -17.83 -11.53 9.32
N GLY A 22 -16.99 -11.17 8.34
CA GLY A 22 -17.36 -10.93 6.95
C GLY A 22 -17.05 -12.09 6.02
N GLY A 23 -17.84 -13.16 6.13
CA GLY A 23 -18.13 -14.13 5.05
C GLY A 23 -17.02 -15.06 4.57
N LEU A 24 -17.24 -16.39 4.68
CA LEU A 24 -17.21 -17.34 3.57
C LEU A 24 -17.56 -18.78 4.00
N SER A 25 -18.38 -19.40 3.16
CA SER A 25 -18.88 -20.78 3.13
C SER A 25 -20.00 -21.18 4.11
N ARG A 26 -21.21 -21.23 3.55
CA ARG A 26 -22.34 -22.05 4.03
C ARG A 26 -21.94 -23.53 3.93
N GLY A 27 -21.13 -23.99 4.87
CA GLY A 27 -21.07 -25.40 5.25
C GLY A 27 -22.14 -25.65 6.29
N TRP A 28 -22.90 -26.72 6.16
CA TRP A 28 -23.97 -27.10 7.07
C TRP A 28 -23.39 -27.65 8.39
N ALA A 29 -22.79 -26.78 9.18
CA ALA A 29 -22.59 -26.94 10.60
C ALA A 29 -23.11 -25.64 11.21
N GLN A 30 -24.30 -25.69 11.81
CA GLN A 30 -24.83 -24.55 12.53
C GLN A 30 -23.99 -24.44 13.80
N GLU A 31 -22.93 -23.63 13.75
CA GLU A 31 -22.02 -23.42 14.87
C GLU A 31 -22.81 -22.78 16.00
N ALA A 32 -22.98 -23.54 17.08
CA ALA A 32 -23.78 -23.14 18.21
C ALA A 32 -23.01 -22.18 19.11
N LEU A 33 -23.73 -21.20 19.67
CA LEU A 33 -23.23 -20.38 20.76
C LEU A 33 -23.26 -21.21 22.04
N GLU A 34 -22.09 -21.48 22.63
CA GLU A 34 -21.99 -22.22 23.89
C GLU A 34 -21.90 -21.25 25.07
N LEU A 35 -22.84 -21.36 26.01
CA LEU A 35 -22.91 -20.54 27.22
C LEU A 35 -22.72 -21.43 28.45
N THR A 36 -21.73 -21.12 29.27
CA THR A 36 -21.48 -21.79 30.55
C THR A 36 -21.28 -20.74 31.65
N GLY A 37 -21.60 -21.08 32.89
CA GLY A 37 -21.42 -20.18 34.02
C GLY A 37 -21.98 -20.76 35.30
N GLU A 38 -21.76 -20.07 36.43
CA GLU A 38 -22.28 -20.50 37.72
C GLU A 38 -23.81 -20.39 37.81
N ARG A 39 -24.37 -19.36 37.17
CA ARG A 39 -25.82 -19.15 37.10
C ARG A 39 -26.21 -18.61 35.74
N LEU A 40 -27.12 -19.33 35.07
CA LEU A 40 -27.83 -18.88 33.88
C LEU A 40 -29.28 -18.54 34.23
N LEU A 41 -29.75 -17.41 33.72
CA LEU A 41 -31.12 -16.95 33.90
C LEU A 41 -31.66 -16.53 32.53
N TYR A 42 -32.63 -17.28 32.02
CA TYR A 42 -33.29 -16.98 30.75
C TYR A 42 -34.65 -16.34 31.02
N ARG A 43 -34.84 -15.11 30.54
CA ARG A 43 -36.10 -14.38 30.66
C ARG A 43 -36.85 -14.46 29.34
N VAL A 44 -37.66 -15.51 29.22
CA VAL A 44 -38.40 -15.84 27.99
C VAL A 44 -39.23 -14.66 27.47
N GLY A 45 -39.86 -13.88 28.36
CA GLY A 45 -40.72 -12.75 27.96
C GLY A 45 -39.96 -11.50 27.48
N GLU A 46 -38.68 -11.36 27.86
CA GLU A 46 -37.80 -10.26 27.47
C GLU A 46 -36.82 -10.67 26.37
N ASN A 47 -36.78 -11.96 26.02
CA ASN A 47 -35.81 -12.57 25.11
C ASN A 47 -34.35 -12.26 25.52
N GLU A 48 -34.09 -12.31 26.83
CA GLU A 48 -32.79 -11.98 27.43
C GLU A 48 -32.17 -13.19 28.15
N VAL A 49 -30.85 -13.32 28.05
CA VAL A 49 -30.06 -14.33 28.79
C VAL A 49 -29.04 -13.62 29.68
N LEU A 50 -29.05 -13.90 30.98
CA LEU A 50 -28.01 -13.45 31.90
C LEU A 50 -27.17 -14.64 32.37
N VAL A 51 -25.85 -14.49 32.31
CA VAL A 51 -24.86 -15.48 32.76
C VAL A 51 -23.94 -14.83 33.78
N TYR A 52 -23.84 -15.42 34.98
CA TYR A 52 -22.93 -14.96 36.03
C TYR A 52 -21.69 -15.87 36.10
N ARG A 53 -20.52 -15.25 36.23
CA ARG A 53 -19.19 -15.88 36.04
C ARG A 53 -19.22 -16.72 34.77
N GLY A 54 -19.60 -16.05 33.69
CA GLY A 54 -19.99 -16.65 32.44
C GLY A 54 -18.82 -16.80 31.49
N LYS A 55 -18.92 -17.83 30.65
CA LYS A 55 -18.07 -18.07 29.50
C LYS A 55 -18.95 -18.30 28.28
N VAL A 56 -18.73 -17.49 27.26
CA VAL A 56 -19.33 -17.60 25.92
C VAL A 56 -18.26 -18.15 24.99
N THR A 57 -18.57 -19.20 24.24
CA THR A 57 -17.70 -19.72 23.19
C THR A 57 -18.43 -19.70 21.86
N TYR A 58 -17.80 -19.12 20.84
CA TYR A 58 -18.30 -19.08 19.47
C TYR A 58 -17.11 -19.20 18.51
N GLN A 59 -17.12 -20.21 17.64
CA GLN A 59 -16.00 -20.51 16.74
C GLN A 59 -14.67 -20.61 17.50
N ASP A 60 -13.70 -19.76 17.18
CA ASP A 60 -12.38 -19.68 17.79
C ASP A 60 -12.26 -18.60 18.87
N VAL A 61 -13.40 -18.01 19.28
CA VAL A 61 -13.49 -16.91 20.24
C VAL A 61 -14.07 -17.39 21.56
N ILE A 62 -13.37 -17.06 22.64
CA ILE A 62 -13.78 -17.31 24.02
C ILE A 62 -13.90 -15.96 24.73
N LEU A 63 -15.07 -15.69 25.32
CA LEU A 63 -15.33 -14.53 26.16
C LEU A 63 -15.65 -14.98 27.58
N GLU A 64 -14.93 -14.49 28.56
CA GLU A 64 -15.15 -14.76 29.99
C GLU A 64 -15.40 -13.43 30.73
N ALA A 65 -16.39 -13.39 31.63
CA ALA A 65 -16.68 -12.21 32.44
C ALA A 65 -17.45 -12.56 33.72
N GLU A 66 -17.49 -11.63 34.68
CA GLU A 66 -18.30 -11.79 35.91
C GLU A 66 -19.80 -11.75 35.64
N LYS A 67 -20.23 -10.97 34.64
CA LYS A 67 -21.61 -10.90 34.18
C LYS A 67 -21.62 -10.76 32.66
N ILE A 68 -22.43 -11.59 31.99
CA ILE A 68 -22.71 -11.51 30.56
C ILE A 68 -24.23 -11.41 30.39
N HIS A 69 -24.70 -10.44 29.63
CA HIS A 69 -26.11 -10.20 29.35
C HIS A 69 -26.29 -10.18 27.83
N LEU A 70 -27.10 -11.11 27.31
CA LEU A 70 -27.44 -11.20 25.90
C LEU A 70 -28.87 -10.71 25.70
N PHE A 71 -29.04 -9.79 24.75
CA PHE A 71 -30.31 -9.28 24.26
C PHE A 71 -30.55 -9.87 22.87
N LEU A 72 -31.41 -10.89 22.78
CA LEU A 72 -31.58 -11.65 21.54
C LEU A 72 -32.39 -10.86 20.49
N ASP A 73 -33.25 -9.94 20.91
CA ASP A 73 -34.05 -9.10 20.01
C ASP A 73 -33.23 -8.01 19.30
N THR A 74 -32.26 -7.41 19.99
CA THR A 74 -31.40 -6.34 19.45
C THR A 74 -30.06 -6.84 18.93
N GLU A 75 -29.82 -8.14 19.07
CA GLU A 75 -28.59 -8.81 18.68
C GLU A 75 -27.35 -8.29 19.43
N GLU A 76 -27.51 -8.04 20.74
CA GLU A 76 -26.50 -7.38 21.58
C GLU A 76 -26.02 -8.27 22.73
N LEU A 77 -24.74 -8.12 23.06
CA LEU A 77 -24.09 -8.74 24.20
C LEU A 77 -23.38 -7.66 25.00
N GLU A 78 -23.63 -7.64 26.31
CA GLU A 78 -22.90 -6.82 27.28
C GLU A 78 -22.15 -7.75 28.25
N ALA A 79 -20.86 -7.53 28.42
CA ALA A 79 -20.06 -8.22 29.42
C ALA A 79 -19.41 -7.21 30.37
N GLU A 80 -19.47 -7.49 31.67
CA GLU A 80 -18.96 -6.61 32.71
C GLU A 80 -18.17 -7.40 33.75
N GLY A 81 -17.07 -6.79 34.23
CA GLY A 81 -16.23 -7.31 35.30
C GLY A 81 -15.24 -8.38 34.82
N ARG A 82 -13.95 -8.03 34.86
CA ARG A 82 -12.83 -8.90 34.41
C ARG A 82 -13.12 -9.58 33.07
N VAL A 83 -13.49 -8.77 32.08
CA VAL A 83 -13.77 -9.28 30.73
C VAL A 83 -12.46 -9.74 30.12
N VAL A 84 -12.40 -11.00 29.69
CA VAL A 84 -11.28 -11.59 28.96
C VAL A 84 -11.81 -12.14 27.65
N VAL A 85 -11.29 -11.63 26.54
CA VAL A 85 -11.58 -12.16 25.20
C VAL A 85 -10.32 -12.81 24.67
N THR A 86 -10.42 -14.08 24.31
CA THR A 86 -9.31 -14.87 23.76
C THR A 86 -9.69 -15.39 22.39
N ARG A 87 -8.80 -15.24 21.41
CA ARG A 87 -8.92 -15.85 20.09
C ARG A 87 -7.64 -16.60 19.77
N LYS A 88 -7.73 -17.90 19.55
CA LYS A 88 -6.57 -18.81 19.41
C LYS A 88 -5.63 -18.72 20.63
N ASN A 89 -4.56 -17.91 20.55
CA ASN A 89 -3.54 -17.73 21.58
C ASN A 89 -3.33 -16.25 21.97
N GLU A 90 -4.17 -15.34 21.47
CA GLU A 90 -4.08 -13.91 21.75
C GLU A 90 -5.27 -13.47 22.60
N GLY A 91 -5.00 -12.64 23.62
CA GLY A 91 -5.98 -12.25 24.63
C GLY A 91 -6.04 -10.74 24.86
N LEU A 92 -7.25 -10.24 25.10
CA LEU A 92 -7.53 -8.87 25.49
C LEU A 92 -8.27 -8.87 26.82
N MET A 93 -7.88 -8.01 27.76
CA MET A 93 -8.62 -7.77 29.00
C MET A 93 -9.30 -6.40 28.97
N ALA A 94 -10.52 -6.33 29.51
CA ALA A 94 -11.30 -5.10 29.62
C ALA A 94 -12.16 -5.10 30.89
N GLU A 95 -12.67 -3.92 31.27
CA GLU A 95 -13.65 -3.83 32.37
C GLU A 95 -15.08 -4.03 31.86
N LYS A 96 -15.36 -3.59 30.63
CA LYS A 96 -16.63 -3.80 29.92
C LYS A 96 -16.42 -4.10 28.44
N LEU A 97 -17.35 -4.86 27.88
CA LEU A 97 -17.47 -5.13 26.46
C LEU A 97 -18.93 -4.99 26.03
N PHE A 98 -19.14 -4.32 24.91
CA PHE A 98 -20.38 -4.31 24.15
C PHE A 98 -20.12 -4.93 22.79
N TYR A 99 -20.98 -5.84 22.36
CA TYR A 99 -20.91 -6.47 21.05
C TYR A 99 -22.30 -6.52 20.41
N ASN A 100 -22.40 -6.13 19.14
CA ASN A 100 -23.61 -6.30 18.34
C ASN A 100 -23.29 -7.19 17.12
N TRP A 101 -23.85 -8.40 17.08
CA TRP A 101 -23.54 -9.36 16.02
C TRP A 101 -24.27 -9.08 14.70
N GLY A 102 -25.39 -8.35 14.73
CA GLY A 102 -26.07 -7.89 13.52
C GLY A 102 -25.29 -6.86 12.72
N LYS A 103 -24.50 -6.03 13.40
CA LYS A 103 -23.70 -4.93 12.82
C LYS A 103 -22.21 -5.21 12.72
N ASP A 104 -21.75 -6.33 13.28
CA ASP A 104 -20.33 -6.63 13.49
C ASP A 104 -19.59 -5.46 14.16
N TRP A 105 -20.09 -5.05 15.32
CA TRP A 105 -19.60 -3.89 16.07
C TRP A 105 -19.18 -4.27 17.48
N TRP A 106 -17.95 -3.93 17.84
CA TRP A 106 -17.37 -4.19 19.17
C TRP A 106 -16.97 -2.88 19.84
N ASN A 107 -17.22 -2.75 21.14
CA ASN A 107 -16.71 -1.68 21.97
C ASN A 107 -16.18 -2.23 23.29
N PHE A 108 -14.88 -2.09 23.52
CA PHE A 108 -14.22 -2.45 24.77
C PHE A 108 -13.90 -1.20 25.57
N GLN A 109 -14.08 -1.23 26.89
CA GLN A 109 -13.77 -0.11 27.78
C GLN A 109 -12.70 -0.51 28.81
N LYS A 110 -11.80 0.43 29.10
CA LYS A 110 -10.67 0.28 30.04
C LYS A 110 -9.82 -0.96 29.72
N VAL A 111 -9.35 -1.00 28.49
CA VAL A 111 -8.61 -2.12 27.94
C VAL A 111 -7.20 -2.19 28.48
N ARG A 112 -6.74 -3.41 28.77
CA ARG A 112 -5.34 -3.75 29.08
C ARG A 112 -4.96 -5.00 28.30
N SER A 113 -3.77 -5.00 27.70
CA SER A 113 -3.25 -6.15 26.95
C SER A 113 -1.73 -6.13 26.93
N ASP A 114 -1.10 -7.29 26.89
CA ASP A 114 0.30 -7.46 26.52
C ASP A 114 0.40 -8.11 25.13
N VAL A 115 1.13 -7.46 24.24
CA VAL A 115 1.27 -7.85 22.84
C VAL A 115 2.70 -8.31 22.58
N THR A 116 2.84 -9.43 21.90
CA THR A 116 4.12 -9.91 21.36
C THR A 116 4.08 -9.91 19.84
N GLY A 117 5.20 -9.73 19.17
CA GLY A 117 5.25 -9.74 17.71
C GLY A 117 6.66 -9.91 17.16
N ALA A 118 6.78 -10.31 15.90
CA ALA A 118 8.09 -10.55 15.26
C ALA A 118 8.99 -9.30 15.23
N SER A 119 8.39 -8.10 15.29
CA SER A 119 9.08 -6.80 15.33
C SER A 119 9.17 -6.20 16.73
N ILE A 120 8.72 -6.91 17.77
CA ILE A 120 8.73 -6.47 19.17
C ILE A 120 9.72 -7.37 19.91
N GLU A 121 10.85 -6.81 20.32
CA GLU A 121 11.73 -7.50 21.26
C GLU A 121 11.03 -7.51 22.64
N GLY A 122 10.51 -8.67 23.05
CA GLY A 122 9.83 -8.86 24.33
C GLY A 122 8.31 -8.63 24.27
N LYS A 123 7.76 -7.98 25.30
CA LYS A 123 6.33 -7.67 25.43
C LYS A 123 6.07 -6.17 25.30
N LEU A 124 5.02 -5.81 24.58
CA LEU A 124 4.48 -4.45 24.53
C LEU A 124 3.22 -4.39 25.40
N TYR A 125 3.28 -3.65 26.49
CA TYR A 125 2.14 -3.39 27.36
C TYR A 125 1.31 -2.25 26.80
N PHE A 126 0.01 -2.49 26.67
CA PHE A 126 -0.95 -1.57 26.08
C PHE A 126 -2.11 -1.31 27.05
N LYS A 127 -2.51 -0.04 27.15
CA LYS A 127 -3.72 0.43 27.85
C LYS A 127 -4.52 1.30 26.89
N GLY A 128 -5.84 1.16 26.90
CA GLY A 128 -6.76 1.99 26.09
C GLY A 128 -8.01 2.34 26.88
N GLU A 129 -8.49 3.57 26.75
CA GLU A 129 -9.73 4.01 27.41
C GLU A 129 -10.96 3.38 26.75
N SER A 130 -10.99 3.38 25.41
CA SER A 130 -12.01 2.71 24.61
C SER A 130 -11.38 2.15 23.35
N ILE A 131 -11.79 0.94 22.93
CA ILE A 131 -11.49 0.39 21.61
C ILE A 131 -12.82 0.09 20.93
N GLU A 132 -13.03 0.70 19.77
CA GLU A 132 -14.18 0.46 18.91
C GLU A 132 -13.72 -0.21 17.61
N GLU A 133 -14.25 -1.39 17.32
CA GLU A 133 -14.05 -2.08 16.04
C GLU A 133 -15.36 -2.03 15.27
N LYS A 134 -15.30 -1.45 14.07
CA LYS A 134 -16.47 -1.30 13.20
C LYS A 134 -16.05 -1.48 11.74
N GLU A 135 -16.78 -2.32 11.02
CA GLU A 135 -16.53 -2.65 9.61
C GLU A 135 -15.12 -3.20 9.36
N LYS A 136 -14.18 -2.32 9.01
CA LYS A 136 -12.77 -2.65 8.72
C LYS A 136 -11.82 -1.67 9.39
N THR A 137 -12.25 -0.98 10.44
CA THR A 137 -11.43 0.01 11.13
C THR A 137 -11.51 -0.20 12.63
N THR A 138 -10.36 -0.12 13.31
CA THR A 138 -10.27 -0.15 14.76
C THR A 138 -9.87 1.23 15.26
N THR A 139 -10.70 1.84 16.10
CA THR A 139 -10.44 3.12 16.73
C THR A 139 -10.15 2.92 18.21
N ILE A 140 -9.04 3.47 18.68
CA ILE A 140 -8.61 3.42 20.08
C ILE A 140 -8.55 4.85 20.59
N GLU A 141 -9.28 5.15 21.66
CA GLU A 141 -9.20 6.42 22.37
C GLU A 141 -8.38 6.25 23.66
N GLY A 142 -7.59 7.26 24.03
CA GLY A 142 -6.78 7.28 25.24
C GLY A 142 -5.78 6.13 25.33
N ALA A 143 -4.95 5.97 24.30
CA ALA A 143 -3.99 4.88 24.22
C ALA A 143 -2.69 5.21 24.95
N ARG A 144 -2.15 4.22 25.68
CA ARG A 144 -0.80 4.26 26.25
C ARG A 144 -0.10 2.93 26.01
N PHE A 145 1.14 2.97 25.52
CA PHE A 145 1.92 1.76 25.26
C PHE A 145 3.39 1.91 25.65
N THR A 146 3.99 0.81 26.12
CA THR A 146 5.36 0.75 26.60
C THR A 146 5.93 -0.66 26.49
N GLY A 147 7.25 -0.78 26.32
CA GLY A 147 7.96 -2.05 26.45
C GLY A 147 8.42 -2.36 27.88
N CYS A 148 8.16 -1.46 28.83
CA CYS A 148 8.53 -1.61 30.23
C CYS A 148 7.38 -2.26 31.02
N ASP A 149 7.69 -3.29 31.80
CA ASP A 149 6.74 -4.13 32.55
C ASP A 149 6.40 -3.59 33.95
N LEU A 150 6.97 -2.45 34.33
CA LEU A 150 6.69 -1.81 35.61
C LEU A 150 5.28 -1.20 35.65
N GLU A 151 4.69 -1.16 36.84
CA GLU A 151 3.40 -0.51 37.07
C GLU A 151 3.43 0.98 36.70
N GLU A 152 4.53 1.65 37.06
CA GLU A 152 4.93 2.97 36.58
C GLU A 152 6.11 2.83 35.61
N PRO A 153 5.85 2.78 34.28
CA PRO A 153 6.91 2.58 33.31
C PRO A 153 7.81 3.81 33.19
N HIS A 154 9.13 3.60 33.10
CA HIS A 154 10.09 4.69 32.93
C HIS A 154 9.82 5.48 31.65
N TYR A 155 9.44 4.81 30.57
CA TYR A 155 9.10 5.43 29.30
C TYR A 155 7.78 4.89 28.77
N TYR A 156 7.02 5.71 28.07
CA TYR A 156 5.81 5.30 27.37
C TYR A 156 5.45 6.28 26.27
N ILE A 157 4.66 5.80 25.32
CA ILE A 157 3.99 6.66 24.35
C ILE A 157 2.53 6.76 24.75
N GLU A 158 2.01 7.98 24.73
CA GLU A 158 0.59 8.28 24.91
C GLU A 158 0.03 8.85 23.61
N ALA A 159 -1.18 8.47 23.26
CA ALA A 159 -1.90 9.02 22.11
C ALA A 159 -3.36 9.26 22.47
N LYS A 160 -3.90 10.40 22.03
CA LYS A 160 -5.31 10.71 22.24
C LYS A 160 -6.20 9.75 21.47
N LYS A 161 -5.87 9.50 20.19
CA LYS A 161 -6.64 8.63 19.30
C LYS A 161 -5.71 7.86 18.37
N ILE A 162 -5.96 6.57 18.19
CA ILE A 162 -5.33 5.74 17.17
C ILE A 162 -6.43 5.18 16.27
N VAL A 163 -6.25 5.26 14.96
CA VAL A 163 -7.14 4.66 13.96
C VAL A 163 -6.33 3.68 13.14
N ILE A 164 -6.74 2.42 13.15
CA ILE A 164 -6.06 1.32 12.49
C ILE A 164 -6.89 0.89 11.31
N PHE A 165 -6.28 0.92 10.13
CA PHE A 165 -6.78 0.36 8.89
C PHE A 165 -5.99 -0.94 8.63
N PRO A 166 -6.58 -2.12 8.90
CA PRO A 166 -5.91 -3.41 8.80
C PRO A 166 -5.21 -3.59 7.45
N ASN A 167 -3.98 -4.12 7.48
CA ASN A 167 -3.11 -4.34 6.32
C ASN A 167 -2.75 -3.10 5.50
N ARG A 168 -3.20 -1.90 5.90
CA ARG A 168 -2.95 -0.64 5.18
C ARG A 168 -2.11 0.31 6.01
N ARG A 169 -2.65 0.85 7.11
CA ARG A 169 -1.96 1.88 7.89
C ARG A 169 -2.47 2.03 9.31
N VAL A 170 -1.67 2.69 10.13
CA VAL A 170 -2.05 3.21 11.45
C VAL A 170 -1.94 4.73 11.42
N VAL A 171 -2.92 5.40 12.00
CA VAL A 171 -2.97 6.86 12.17
C VAL A 171 -3.06 7.15 13.66
N ILE A 172 -2.20 8.05 14.16
CA ILE A 172 -2.11 8.42 15.56
C ILE A 172 -2.28 9.93 15.67
N HIS A 173 -3.25 10.38 16.49
CA HIS A 173 -3.50 11.77 16.79
C HIS A 173 -3.03 12.14 18.19
N ASN A 174 -2.32 13.27 18.29
CA ASN A 174 -1.74 13.79 19.53
C ASN A 174 -0.90 12.75 20.26
N LEU A 175 0.11 12.22 19.57
CA LEU A 175 1.12 11.35 20.15
C LEU A 175 2.06 12.17 21.03
N SER A 176 2.45 11.64 22.18
CA SER A 176 3.50 12.19 23.03
C SER A 176 4.38 11.07 23.57
N TYR A 177 5.69 11.28 23.55
CA TYR A 177 6.64 10.38 24.18
C TYR A 177 7.07 10.93 25.54
N PHE A 178 7.05 10.05 26.54
CA PHE A 178 7.48 10.34 27.91
C PHE A 178 8.67 9.47 28.29
N ASP A 179 9.58 10.06 29.05
CA ASP A 179 10.71 9.38 29.68
C ASP A 179 10.93 9.97 31.09
N PHE A 180 11.06 9.12 32.09
CA PHE A 180 11.08 9.43 33.53
C PHE A 180 10.01 10.46 33.95
N GLY A 181 8.78 10.29 33.46
CA GLY A 181 7.64 11.18 33.74
C GLY A 181 7.68 12.54 33.05
N ARG A 182 8.71 12.82 32.23
CA ARG A 182 8.83 14.05 31.45
C ARG A 182 8.45 13.81 30.00
N ARG A 183 7.60 14.69 29.46
CA ARG A 183 7.25 14.69 28.04
C ARG A 183 8.42 15.25 27.22
N LEU A 184 9.04 14.43 26.38
CA LEU A 184 10.17 14.87 25.55
C LEU A 184 9.73 15.51 24.24
N PHE A 185 8.72 14.95 23.58
CA PHE A 185 8.13 15.54 22.38
C PHE A 185 6.66 15.17 22.21
N SER A 186 5.96 15.94 21.37
CA SER A 186 4.58 15.69 20.97
C SER A 186 4.42 15.89 19.46
N LEU A 187 3.61 15.05 18.83
CA LEU A 187 3.20 15.15 17.44
C LEU A 187 1.68 15.23 17.39
N GLY A 188 1.13 16.27 16.76
CA GLY A 188 -0.33 16.38 16.57
C GLY A 188 -0.90 15.26 15.69
N TYR A 189 -0.07 14.72 14.79
CA TYR A 189 -0.43 13.68 13.85
C TYR A 189 0.80 12.83 13.49
N TYR A 190 0.65 11.52 13.44
CA TYR A 190 1.64 10.58 12.92
C TYR A 190 0.94 9.42 12.20
N SER A 191 1.48 8.96 11.09
CA SER A 191 0.96 7.78 10.40
C SER A 191 2.10 6.88 9.95
N PHE A 192 1.85 5.57 9.89
CA PHE A 192 2.78 4.63 9.27
C PHE A 192 1.99 3.53 8.57
N PHE A 193 2.56 2.99 7.50
CA PHE A 193 1.92 1.98 6.67
C PHE A 193 2.35 0.59 7.10
N LEU A 194 1.42 -0.35 7.09
CA LEU A 194 1.64 -1.71 7.58
C LEU A 194 2.20 -2.62 6.47
N ASP A 195 2.02 -2.27 5.21
CA ASP A 195 2.47 -3.02 4.03
C ASP A 195 3.88 -2.63 3.56
N ARG A 196 4.54 -1.65 4.22
CA ARG A 196 5.79 -1.04 3.71
C ARG A 196 6.89 -1.03 4.76
N VAL A 197 8.00 -1.68 4.40
CA VAL A 197 9.15 -1.92 5.30
C VAL A 197 10.05 -0.67 5.43
N ASP A 198 9.99 0.26 4.46
CA ASP A 198 10.97 1.35 4.33
C ASP A 198 10.61 2.66 5.07
N GLN A 199 9.63 2.64 5.99
CA GLN A 199 9.02 3.87 6.54
C GLN A 199 9.20 4.08 8.06
N LEU A 200 10.14 3.37 8.68
CA LEU A 200 10.46 3.51 10.11
C LEU A 200 11.95 3.84 10.29
N PRO A 201 12.27 4.85 11.13
CA PRO A 201 11.79 4.91 12.51
C PRO A 201 10.93 6.13 12.88
N LEU A 202 10.13 5.97 13.95
CA LEU A 202 9.43 7.03 14.70
C LEU A 202 10.36 8.15 15.20
N PHE A 203 11.67 7.85 15.28
CA PHE A 203 12.70 8.70 15.84
C PHE A 203 13.73 9.05 14.77
N PRO A 204 14.40 10.22 14.89
CA PRO A 204 15.53 10.52 14.04
C PRO A 204 16.61 9.43 14.18
N ALA A 205 17.11 8.95 13.04
CA ALA A 205 18.18 7.98 12.97
C ALA A 205 19.53 8.71 13.06
N PHE A 206 20.23 8.55 14.18
CA PHE A 206 21.59 9.06 14.34
C PHE A 206 22.61 7.98 13.98
N GLY A 207 23.72 8.39 13.39
CA GLY A 207 24.80 7.48 13.04
C GLY A 207 26.14 8.18 12.97
N TYR A 208 27.19 7.38 12.88
CA TYR A 208 28.54 7.87 12.64
C TYR A 208 29.30 6.91 11.74
N SER A 209 30.01 7.45 10.76
CA SER A 209 30.98 6.70 9.97
C SER A 209 32.21 7.54 9.63
N ARG A 210 33.35 6.89 9.34
CA ARG A 210 34.57 7.61 8.97
C ARG A 210 34.39 8.45 7.69
N SER A 211 33.63 7.92 6.72
CA SER A 211 33.40 8.56 5.43
C SER A 211 32.38 9.68 5.49
N ALA A 212 31.31 9.56 6.29
CA ALA A 212 30.24 10.56 6.33
C ALA A 212 30.29 11.49 7.54
N GLY A 213 31.06 11.15 8.58
CA GLY A 213 31.03 11.81 9.88
C GLY A 213 29.75 11.48 10.64
N LEU A 214 29.26 12.43 11.44
CA LEU A 214 27.93 12.33 12.07
C LEU A 214 26.83 12.37 11.00
N THR A 215 25.79 11.55 11.20
CA THR A 215 24.66 11.44 10.28
C THR A 215 23.36 11.58 11.04
N LEU A 216 22.40 12.27 10.43
CA LEU A 216 21.03 12.42 10.93
C LEU A 216 20.06 12.11 9.79
N GLY A 217 19.21 11.11 9.98
CA GLY A 217 18.07 10.82 9.11
C GLY A 217 16.77 11.10 9.85
N TYR A 218 15.78 11.69 9.18
CA TYR A 218 14.46 11.92 9.74
C TYR A 218 13.38 11.58 8.70
N PHE A 219 12.34 10.89 9.15
CA PHE A 219 11.25 10.40 8.32
C PHE A 219 9.94 11.00 8.84
N TYR A 220 9.26 11.77 8.00
CA TYR A 220 7.95 12.33 8.30
C TYR A 220 6.92 11.75 7.34
N ASN A 221 6.14 10.80 7.84
CA ASN A 221 5.02 10.22 7.10
C ASN A 221 3.81 11.14 7.18
N TYR A 222 3.13 11.34 6.06
CA TYR A 222 1.91 12.12 5.96
C TYR A 222 0.84 11.36 5.19
N ALA A 223 -0.41 11.68 5.44
CA ALA A 223 -1.53 11.21 4.63
C ALA A 223 -2.47 12.37 4.34
N ILE A 224 -2.87 12.52 3.07
CA ILE A 224 -3.85 13.50 2.64
C ILE A 224 -5.26 12.90 2.80
N ASN A 225 -5.42 11.63 2.43
CA ASN A 225 -6.65 10.85 2.61
C ASN A 225 -6.30 9.33 2.67
N ASP A 226 -7.29 8.45 2.57
CA ASP A 226 -7.10 6.99 2.69
C ASP A 226 -6.31 6.35 1.55
N TYR A 227 -6.26 6.98 0.38
CA TYR A 227 -5.59 6.47 -0.82
C TYR A 227 -4.45 7.37 -1.31
N SER A 228 -4.18 8.51 -0.67
CA SER A 228 -3.13 9.46 -1.04
C SER A 228 -2.29 9.83 0.17
N PHE A 229 -1.01 9.47 0.14
CA PHE A 229 -0.13 9.55 1.30
C PHE A 229 1.35 9.52 0.90
N GLY A 230 2.25 9.75 1.83
CA GLY A 230 3.67 9.74 1.51
C GLY A 230 4.60 9.88 2.71
N THR A 231 5.87 10.03 2.39
CA THR A 231 6.96 10.20 3.36
C THR A 231 7.88 11.30 2.85
N VAL A 232 8.23 12.23 3.74
CA VAL A 232 9.34 13.17 3.55
C VAL A 232 10.53 12.63 4.32
N ILE A 233 11.66 12.47 3.63
CA ILE A 233 12.90 11.94 4.19
C ILE A 233 13.93 13.06 4.14
N LEU A 234 14.45 13.42 5.30
CA LEU A 234 15.52 14.39 5.43
C LEU A 234 16.77 13.65 5.88
N ASN A 235 17.87 13.85 5.17
CA ASN A 235 19.17 13.32 5.59
C ASN A 235 20.19 14.44 5.66
N TRP A 236 21.04 14.37 6.66
CA TRP A 236 22.20 15.23 6.83
C TRP A 236 23.42 14.38 7.16
N TRP A 237 24.52 14.67 6.51
CA TRP A 237 25.82 14.03 6.73
C TRP A 237 26.85 15.14 6.93
N GLN A 238 27.57 15.09 8.06
CA GLN A 238 28.55 16.09 8.44
C GLN A 238 29.57 16.40 7.32
N LYS A 239 30.04 15.38 6.60
CA LYS A 239 31.05 15.52 5.54
C LYS A 239 30.47 15.58 4.13
N ASN A 240 29.21 15.15 3.95
CA ASN A 240 28.64 14.88 2.63
C ASN A 240 27.35 15.68 2.37
N GLY A 241 27.13 16.82 3.04
CA GLY A 241 25.98 17.69 2.80
C GLY A 241 24.64 17.09 3.26
N TRP A 242 23.54 17.43 2.60
CA TRP A 242 22.19 17.02 3.00
C TRP A 242 21.32 16.63 1.80
N SER A 243 20.19 15.96 2.06
CA SER A 243 19.21 15.62 1.04
C SER A 243 17.79 15.74 1.56
N ILE A 244 16.87 16.01 0.66
CA ILE A 244 15.44 15.86 0.89
C ILE A 244 14.87 14.92 -0.16
N GLU A 245 14.07 13.96 0.28
CA GLU A 245 13.31 13.07 -0.58
C GLU A 245 11.82 13.13 -0.21
N VAL A 246 10.95 13.29 -1.21
CA VAL A 246 9.51 13.17 -1.04
C VAL A 246 9.05 11.96 -1.83
N ARG A 247 8.52 10.95 -1.13
CA ARG A 247 7.86 9.79 -1.73
C ARG A 247 6.38 9.92 -1.51
N HIS A 248 5.62 10.16 -2.57
CA HIS A 248 4.17 10.18 -2.54
C HIS A 248 3.60 8.93 -3.22
N TYR A 249 2.49 8.44 -2.71
CA TYR A 249 1.80 7.27 -3.20
C TYR A 249 0.32 7.58 -3.38
N LEU A 250 -0.22 7.02 -4.45
CA LEU A 250 -1.64 6.94 -4.71
C LEU A 250 -2.01 5.46 -4.77
N ASP A 251 -3.00 5.01 -3.99
CA ASP A 251 -3.42 3.61 -3.96
C ASP A 251 -4.91 3.51 -3.68
N ASN A 252 -5.69 3.57 -4.76
CA ASN A 252 -7.14 3.50 -4.74
C ASN A 252 -7.61 2.17 -5.36
N GLU A 253 -7.71 1.15 -4.51
CA GLU A 253 -8.13 -0.20 -4.89
C GLU A 253 -9.51 -0.23 -5.57
N GLU A 254 -10.48 0.55 -5.06
CA GLU A 254 -11.85 0.60 -5.60
C GLU A 254 -11.88 1.11 -7.05
N LYS A 255 -10.99 2.04 -7.39
CA LYS A 255 -10.82 2.58 -8.73
C LYS A 255 -9.74 1.87 -9.55
N GLY A 256 -9.12 0.82 -9.00
CA GLY A 256 -8.02 0.09 -9.63
C GLY A 256 -6.84 0.98 -10.00
N GLU A 257 -6.54 2.00 -9.19
CA GLU A 257 -5.58 3.07 -9.48
C GLU A 257 -4.41 3.03 -8.48
N GLN A 258 -3.19 3.04 -8.99
CA GLN A 258 -1.96 3.03 -8.20
C GLN A 258 -0.93 3.97 -8.80
N GLY A 259 -0.19 4.68 -7.96
CA GLY A 259 0.88 5.57 -8.40
C GLY A 259 1.92 5.82 -7.32
N LYS A 260 3.09 6.25 -7.77
CA LYS A 260 4.21 6.63 -6.92
C LYS A 260 4.94 7.81 -7.55
N ILE A 261 5.17 8.86 -6.77
CA ILE A 261 6.03 9.99 -7.15
C ILE A 261 7.20 10.02 -6.18
N THR A 262 8.41 10.14 -6.69
CA THR A 262 9.64 10.34 -5.90
C THR A 262 10.34 11.59 -6.38
N LEU A 263 10.49 12.58 -5.51
CA LEU A 263 11.28 13.77 -5.77
C LEU A 263 12.48 13.76 -4.82
N TYR A 264 13.68 13.84 -5.36
CA TYR A 264 14.92 13.78 -4.60
C TYR A 264 15.81 14.95 -4.96
N TYR A 265 16.19 15.72 -3.95
CA TYR A 265 17.17 16.78 -4.07
C TYR A 265 18.35 16.50 -3.14
N ARG A 266 19.56 16.64 -3.68
CA ARG A 266 20.80 16.36 -2.97
C ARG A 266 21.76 17.51 -3.13
N ASP A 267 22.15 18.07 -2.00
CA ASP A 267 23.16 19.11 -1.90
C ASP A 267 24.48 18.51 -1.40
N TYR A 268 25.58 18.96 -2.00
CA TYR A 268 26.94 18.50 -1.70
C TYR A 268 27.80 19.70 -1.30
N PRO A 269 28.75 19.55 -0.36
CA PRO A 269 29.61 20.66 0.05
C PRO A 269 30.48 21.22 -1.09
N ASP A 270 31.02 20.33 -1.93
CA ASP A 270 32.04 20.66 -2.94
C ASP A 270 31.59 20.33 -4.38
N ALA A 271 30.29 20.14 -4.62
CA ALA A 271 29.76 19.82 -5.93
C ALA A 271 28.36 20.44 -6.15
N SER A 272 27.99 20.65 -7.41
CA SER A 272 26.66 21.12 -7.78
C SER A 272 25.57 20.18 -7.26
N PRO A 273 24.44 20.70 -6.76
CA PRO A 273 23.33 19.86 -6.33
C PRO A 273 22.73 19.04 -7.47
N THR A 274 22.11 17.91 -7.15
CA THR A 274 21.40 17.09 -8.12
C THR A 274 19.92 17.00 -7.76
N PHE A 275 19.06 16.98 -8.79
CA PHE A 275 17.63 16.75 -8.66
C PHE A 275 17.22 15.54 -9.48
N ILE A 276 16.38 14.68 -8.91
CA ILE A 276 15.81 13.50 -9.56
C ILE A 276 14.30 13.52 -9.30
N GLY A 277 13.52 13.39 -10.37
CA GLY A 277 12.07 13.21 -10.31
C GLY A 277 11.69 11.87 -10.93
N LYS A 278 10.85 11.10 -10.26
CA LYS A 278 10.29 9.85 -10.77
C LYS A 278 8.79 9.82 -10.55
N ALA A 279 8.03 9.39 -11.54
CA ALA A 279 6.62 9.14 -11.41
C ALA A 279 6.29 7.78 -12.05
N GLU A 280 5.49 6.98 -11.37
CA GLU A 280 4.94 5.72 -11.87
C GLU A 280 3.43 5.76 -11.64
N TYR A 281 2.66 5.28 -12.61
CA TYR A 281 1.20 5.27 -12.53
C TYR A 281 0.64 4.05 -13.24
N ARG A 282 -0.40 3.45 -12.67
CA ARG A 282 -1.17 2.34 -13.24
C ARG A 282 -2.65 2.52 -12.93
N LYS A 283 -3.49 2.19 -13.89
CA LYS A 283 -4.94 2.25 -13.74
C LYS A 283 -5.64 1.17 -14.56
N LYS A 284 -6.56 0.45 -13.93
CA LYS A 284 -7.57 -0.34 -14.65
C LYS A 284 -8.65 0.61 -15.19
N LEU A 285 -8.71 0.75 -16.51
CA LEU A 285 -9.71 1.60 -17.16
C LEU A 285 -11.07 0.88 -17.25
N ASP A 286 -11.05 -0.42 -17.50
CA ASP A 286 -12.19 -1.35 -17.45
C ASP A 286 -11.71 -2.76 -17.09
N GLU A 287 -12.60 -3.77 -17.13
CA GLU A 287 -12.27 -5.19 -16.83
C GLU A 287 -11.19 -5.78 -17.75
N PHE A 288 -10.99 -5.19 -18.94
CA PHE A 288 -10.14 -5.72 -20.00
C PHE A 288 -8.96 -4.81 -20.33
N THR A 289 -8.86 -3.62 -19.74
CA THR A 289 -7.96 -2.55 -20.20
C THR A 289 -7.13 -1.96 -19.06
N ASP A 290 -5.82 -2.13 -19.15
CA ASP A 290 -4.83 -1.60 -18.21
C ASP A 290 -4.05 -0.45 -18.86
N LEU A 291 -3.96 0.67 -18.14
CA LEU A 291 -3.07 1.79 -18.42
C LEU A 291 -1.88 1.74 -17.46
N SER A 292 -0.68 1.97 -17.96
CA SER A 292 0.51 2.18 -17.15
C SER A 292 1.41 3.24 -17.76
N GLY A 293 2.16 3.97 -16.94
CA GLY A 293 3.16 4.89 -17.41
C GLY A 293 4.22 5.19 -16.35
N SER A 294 5.37 5.63 -16.81
CA SER A 294 6.47 6.08 -15.95
C SER A 294 7.18 7.28 -16.56
N LEU A 295 7.67 8.17 -15.70
CA LEU A 295 8.50 9.31 -16.04
C LEU A 295 9.70 9.31 -15.11
N ASP A 296 10.91 9.32 -15.66
CA ASP A 296 12.15 9.57 -14.95
C ASP A 296 12.77 10.87 -15.47
N TYR A 297 13.24 11.71 -14.56
CA TYR A 297 13.93 12.95 -14.83
C TYR A 297 15.14 13.10 -13.90
N SER A 298 16.26 13.58 -14.43
CA SER A 298 17.43 13.93 -13.61
C SER A 298 18.19 15.12 -14.17
N LYS A 299 18.77 15.93 -13.28
CA LYS A 299 19.62 17.07 -13.63
C LYS A 299 20.66 17.38 -12.55
N THR A 300 21.81 17.91 -12.96
CA THR A 300 22.71 18.65 -12.07
C THR A 300 22.39 20.15 -12.14
N ILE A 301 22.07 20.75 -11.00
CA ILE A 301 21.68 22.16 -10.92
C ILE A 301 22.82 23.06 -11.42
N GLY A 302 22.50 23.94 -12.37
CA GLY A 302 23.45 24.84 -13.02
C GLY A 302 24.23 24.24 -14.20
N LYS A 303 23.95 22.98 -14.58
CA LYS A 303 24.49 22.35 -15.79
C LYS A 303 23.40 22.13 -16.84
N VAL A 304 23.83 21.92 -18.08
CA VAL A 304 23.00 21.53 -19.22
C VAL A 304 23.19 20.03 -19.44
N ASP A 305 22.57 19.23 -18.58
CA ASP A 305 22.73 17.76 -18.53
C ASP A 305 21.42 17.04 -18.19
N ASP A 306 20.28 17.67 -18.46
CA ASP A 306 18.96 17.09 -18.25
C ASP A 306 18.79 15.78 -19.01
N VAL A 307 18.14 14.82 -18.36
CA VAL A 307 17.74 13.54 -18.95
C VAL A 307 16.29 13.29 -18.63
N TYR A 308 15.52 12.88 -19.65
CA TYR A 308 14.12 12.52 -19.54
C TYR A 308 13.90 11.11 -20.12
N SER A 309 13.10 10.31 -19.44
CA SER A 309 12.60 9.03 -19.95
C SER A 309 11.13 8.90 -19.61
N LEU A 310 10.28 8.76 -20.62
CA LEU A 310 8.83 8.58 -20.49
C LEU A 310 8.43 7.26 -21.13
N LEU A 311 7.61 6.49 -20.43
CA LEU A 311 6.94 5.31 -20.95
C LEU A 311 5.44 5.43 -20.71
N LEU A 312 4.64 5.01 -21.69
CA LEU A 312 3.19 4.87 -21.59
C LEU A 312 2.80 3.57 -22.27
N SER A 313 1.94 2.78 -21.62
CA SER A 313 1.43 1.53 -22.18
C SER A 313 -0.05 1.38 -21.87
N VAL A 314 -0.84 1.09 -22.90
CA VAL A 314 -2.25 0.70 -22.79
C VAL A 314 -2.38 -0.71 -23.33
N ASN A 315 -2.84 -1.64 -22.51
CA ASN A 315 -3.04 -3.02 -22.89
C ASN A 315 -4.53 -3.36 -22.75
N ARG A 316 -5.13 -3.85 -23.83
CA ARG A 316 -6.51 -4.35 -23.87
C ARG A 316 -6.50 -5.84 -24.18
N ASN A 317 -7.16 -6.64 -23.36
CA ASN A 317 -7.32 -8.06 -23.56
C ASN A 317 -8.75 -8.49 -23.25
N LYS A 318 -9.58 -8.55 -24.29
CA LYS A 318 -10.96 -9.01 -24.25
C LYS A 318 -11.12 -10.21 -25.19
N GLU A 319 -12.04 -11.12 -24.91
CA GLU A 319 -12.26 -12.25 -25.81
C GLU A 319 -12.58 -11.78 -27.24
N GLY A 320 -11.73 -12.19 -28.20
CA GLY A 320 -11.86 -11.77 -29.59
C GLY A 320 -11.42 -10.33 -29.87
N GLU A 321 -10.75 -9.63 -28.95
CA GLU A 321 -10.22 -8.28 -29.14
C GLU A 321 -8.97 -8.06 -28.27
N ILE A 322 -7.81 -7.88 -28.89
CA ILE A 322 -6.53 -7.64 -28.22
C ILE A 322 -5.94 -6.36 -28.78
N GLY A 323 -5.55 -5.43 -27.92
CA GLY A 323 -4.90 -4.18 -28.30
C GLY A 323 -3.73 -3.86 -27.39
N LYS A 324 -2.67 -3.28 -27.94
CA LYS A 324 -1.52 -2.80 -27.19
C LYS A 324 -1.00 -1.52 -27.83
N LEU A 325 -0.94 -0.45 -27.06
CA LEU A 325 -0.23 0.77 -27.41
C LEU A 325 0.95 0.91 -26.46
N ASN A 326 2.16 1.11 -26.98
CA ASN A 326 3.30 1.54 -26.18
C ASN A 326 3.85 2.82 -26.80
N LEU A 327 4.18 3.78 -25.95
CA LEU A 327 4.91 4.99 -26.31
C LEU A 327 6.13 5.09 -25.40
N SER A 328 7.27 5.41 -25.98
CA SER A 328 8.52 5.66 -25.26
C SER A 328 9.14 6.92 -25.81
N TYR A 329 9.56 7.82 -24.93
CA TYR A 329 10.30 9.03 -25.26
C TYR A 329 11.52 9.14 -24.36
N ASN A 330 12.70 9.34 -24.93
CA ASN A 330 13.93 9.57 -24.19
C ASN A 330 14.64 10.80 -24.75
N ALA A 331 15.15 11.67 -23.90
CA ALA A 331 15.90 12.84 -24.31
C ALA A 331 17.09 13.07 -23.38
N SER A 332 18.21 13.53 -23.94
CA SER A 332 19.39 13.91 -23.17
C SER A 332 20.02 15.17 -23.74
N TRP A 333 20.16 16.17 -22.87
CA TRP A 333 20.80 17.45 -23.20
C TRP A 333 22.31 17.32 -23.35
N GLN A 334 22.93 16.33 -22.71
CA GLN A 334 24.36 16.11 -22.83
C GLN A 334 24.75 15.52 -24.19
N SER A 335 23.91 14.63 -24.75
CA SER A 335 24.11 14.09 -26.10
C SER A 335 23.40 14.90 -27.18
N GLU A 336 22.62 15.91 -26.79
CA GLU A 336 21.77 16.73 -27.66
C GLU A 336 20.92 15.85 -28.57
N SER A 337 20.21 14.89 -27.98
CA SER A 337 19.46 13.89 -28.74
C SER A 337 18.19 13.47 -28.04
N ASP A 338 17.22 13.04 -28.83
CA ASP A 338 16.01 12.39 -28.37
C ASP A 338 15.54 11.28 -29.31
N ASP A 339 14.82 10.32 -28.71
CA ASP A 339 14.25 9.16 -29.38
C ASP A 339 12.77 9.05 -28.97
N LEU A 340 11.87 9.03 -29.95
CA LEU A 340 10.45 8.76 -29.76
C LEU A 340 10.09 7.46 -30.47
N SER A 341 9.33 6.60 -29.80
CA SER A 341 8.77 5.40 -30.41
C SER A 341 7.33 5.19 -30.00
N ALA A 342 6.49 4.79 -30.95
CA ALA A 342 5.11 4.40 -30.69
C ALA A 342 4.78 3.11 -31.44
N LEU A 343 4.31 2.10 -30.71
CA LEU A 343 3.86 0.83 -31.26
C LEU A 343 2.42 0.58 -30.87
N LEU A 344 1.52 0.59 -31.86
CA LEU A 344 0.14 0.15 -31.73
C LEU A 344 -0.03 -1.19 -32.42
N THR A 345 -0.45 -2.21 -31.69
CA THR A 345 -0.99 -3.45 -32.26
C THR A 345 -2.44 -3.59 -31.83
N TYR A 346 -3.31 -3.94 -32.77
CA TYR A 346 -4.73 -4.15 -32.50
C TYR A 346 -5.25 -5.27 -33.37
N GLN A 347 -5.96 -6.22 -32.79
CA GLN A 347 -6.58 -7.33 -33.51
C GLN A 347 -7.95 -7.63 -32.93
N ARG A 348 -8.90 -7.95 -33.80
CA ARG A 348 -10.29 -8.24 -33.40
C ARG A 348 -10.92 -9.29 -34.30
N LYS A 349 -11.74 -10.17 -33.72
CA LYS A 349 -12.67 -11.03 -34.45
C LYS A 349 -13.74 -10.15 -35.09
N VAL A 350 -13.75 -10.12 -36.41
CA VAL A 350 -14.75 -9.41 -37.23
C VAL A 350 -15.81 -10.36 -37.79
N GLY A 351 -15.60 -11.69 -37.65
CA GLY A 351 -16.57 -12.73 -37.99
C GLY A 351 -16.25 -14.05 -37.29
N LYS A 352 -17.06 -15.10 -37.52
CA LYS A 352 -16.98 -16.39 -36.81
C LYS A 352 -15.56 -16.99 -36.81
N ASN A 353 -14.88 -16.93 -37.95
CA ASN A 353 -13.50 -17.40 -38.11
C ASN A 353 -12.61 -16.35 -38.82
N LEU A 354 -12.97 -15.06 -38.73
CA LEU A 354 -12.27 -13.97 -39.43
C LEU A 354 -11.73 -12.97 -38.41
N TRP A 355 -10.42 -12.77 -38.43
CA TRP A 355 -9.72 -11.77 -37.65
C TRP A 355 -9.30 -10.61 -38.54
N GLY A 356 -9.46 -9.39 -38.07
CA GLY A 356 -8.82 -8.20 -38.62
C GLY A 356 -7.73 -7.73 -37.68
N GLY A 357 -6.63 -7.21 -38.20
CA GLY A 357 -5.55 -6.65 -37.42
C GLY A 357 -4.91 -5.42 -38.05
N LEU A 358 -4.34 -4.59 -37.17
CA LEU A 358 -3.64 -3.34 -37.43
C LEU A 358 -2.36 -3.34 -36.59
N GLU A 359 -1.24 -3.03 -37.22
CA GLU A 359 0.02 -2.73 -36.57
C GLU A 359 0.54 -1.41 -37.13
N LEU A 360 0.84 -0.45 -36.24
CA LEU A 360 1.49 0.81 -36.55
C LEU A 360 2.73 0.93 -35.68
N SER A 361 3.88 1.16 -36.29
CA SER A 361 5.15 1.39 -35.62
C SER A 361 5.73 2.69 -36.12
N TYR A 362 5.84 3.67 -35.22
CA TYR A 362 6.50 4.95 -35.46
C TYR A 362 7.80 4.99 -34.67
N LEU A 363 8.87 5.44 -35.30
CA LEU A 363 10.18 5.65 -34.71
C LEU A 363 10.69 7.01 -35.16
N GLU A 364 11.17 7.79 -34.20
CA GLU A 364 11.90 9.02 -34.46
C GLU A 364 13.23 8.93 -33.70
N LYS A 365 14.30 9.32 -34.38
CA LYS A 365 15.60 9.54 -33.78
C LYS A 365 16.10 10.91 -34.20
N ALA A 366 16.41 11.73 -33.22
CA ALA A 366 16.90 13.07 -33.47
C ALA A 366 18.21 13.30 -32.74
N LYS A 367 19.12 14.00 -33.44
CA LYS A 367 20.23 14.70 -32.84
C LYS A 367 20.06 16.17 -33.16
N TRP A 368 19.85 16.97 -32.11
CA TRP A 368 19.43 18.36 -32.23
C TRP A 368 20.39 19.15 -33.11
N GLU A 369 19.82 19.98 -33.98
CA GLU A 369 20.53 20.78 -34.97
C GLU A 369 21.38 19.98 -35.97
N THR A 370 21.35 18.63 -35.92
CA THR A 370 22.16 17.75 -36.77
C THR A 370 21.29 16.95 -37.74
N PHE A 371 20.33 16.16 -37.23
CA PHE A 371 19.43 15.34 -38.03
C PHE A 371 18.16 14.97 -37.25
N GLU A 372 17.12 14.60 -37.98
CA GLU A 372 15.87 14.02 -37.50
C GLU A 372 15.46 12.94 -38.51
N ASP A 373 15.23 11.71 -38.03
CA ASP A 373 14.93 10.51 -38.82
C ASP A 373 13.60 9.93 -38.33
N GLN A 374 12.53 9.95 -39.14
CA GLN A 374 11.15 9.60 -38.77
C GLN A 374 10.55 8.50 -39.67
N ASP A 375 10.52 7.29 -39.13
CA ASP A 375 9.98 6.11 -39.79
C ASP A 375 8.55 5.80 -39.33
N LEU A 376 7.63 5.63 -40.28
CA LEU A 376 6.33 4.99 -40.05
C LEU A 376 6.23 3.66 -40.80
N ARG A 377 5.89 2.59 -40.09
CA ARG A 377 5.52 1.29 -40.66
C ARG A 377 4.09 0.95 -40.30
N TYR A 378 3.35 0.43 -41.27
CA TYR A 378 1.96 0.06 -41.09
C TYR A 378 1.66 -1.30 -41.71
N LEU A 379 0.84 -2.08 -41.04
CA LEU A 379 0.32 -3.37 -41.51
C LEU A 379 -1.15 -3.48 -41.14
N PHE A 380 -1.97 -3.76 -42.15
CA PHE A 380 -3.36 -4.13 -42.03
C PHE A 380 -3.52 -5.55 -42.53
N TYR A 381 -4.24 -6.40 -41.82
CA TYR A 381 -4.48 -7.76 -42.27
C TYR A 381 -5.85 -8.29 -41.93
N PHE A 382 -6.32 -9.23 -42.76
CA PHE A 382 -7.45 -10.09 -42.47
C PHE A 382 -6.99 -11.55 -42.52
N GLN A 383 -7.32 -12.33 -41.51
CA GLN A 383 -6.97 -13.74 -41.42
C GLN A 383 -8.22 -14.59 -41.19
N GLN A 384 -8.51 -15.49 -42.13
CA GLN A 384 -9.64 -16.41 -42.06
C GLN A 384 -9.18 -17.85 -41.90
N ILE A 385 -9.71 -18.54 -40.90
CA ILE A 385 -9.42 -19.97 -40.68
C ILE A 385 -10.62 -20.80 -41.15
N GLN A 386 -10.40 -21.70 -42.11
CA GLN A 386 -11.40 -22.65 -42.57
C GLN A 386 -10.79 -24.06 -42.63
N ASN A 387 -11.30 -24.97 -41.81
CA ASN A 387 -10.83 -26.35 -41.68
C ASN A 387 -9.32 -26.42 -41.39
N LYS A 388 -8.51 -26.91 -42.35
CA LYS A 388 -7.05 -27.01 -42.25
C LYS A 388 -6.33 -25.81 -42.88
N TRP A 389 -7.06 -24.86 -43.47
CA TRP A 389 -6.50 -23.77 -44.26
C TRP A 389 -6.64 -22.43 -43.53
N THR A 390 -5.60 -21.59 -43.68
CA THR A 390 -5.58 -20.22 -43.18
C THR A 390 -5.36 -19.28 -44.35
N TYR A 391 -6.36 -18.46 -44.66
CA TYR A 391 -6.29 -17.45 -45.72
C TYR A 391 -5.90 -16.11 -45.09
N THR A 392 -4.89 -15.43 -45.63
CA THR A 392 -4.43 -14.14 -45.10
C THR A 392 -4.35 -13.11 -46.21
N LEU A 393 -5.03 -11.99 -46.04
CA LEU A 393 -4.87 -10.78 -46.85
C LEU A 393 -4.07 -9.77 -46.02
N ARG A 394 -2.98 -9.22 -46.57
CA ARG A 394 -2.14 -8.22 -45.91
C ARG A 394 -1.93 -7.02 -46.81
N TYR A 395 -2.03 -5.84 -46.25
CA TYR A 395 -1.56 -4.59 -46.82
C TYR A 395 -0.52 -4.02 -45.85
N TYR A 396 0.72 -3.89 -46.30
CA TYR A 396 1.79 -3.36 -45.48
C TYR A 396 2.58 -2.33 -46.27
N GLY A 397 3.19 -1.40 -45.55
CA GLY A 397 4.01 -0.38 -46.15
C GLY A 397 4.86 0.32 -45.11
N HIS A 398 5.68 1.21 -45.64
CA HIS A 398 6.63 1.99 -44.88
C HIS A 398 6.67 3.40 -45.51
N THR A 399 6.85 4.42 -44.68
CA THR A 399 6.92 5.81 -45.07
C THR A 399 7.95 6.50 -44.18
N ASP A 400 8.98 7.01 -44.82
CA ASP A 400 9.86 8.07 -44.31
C ASP A 400 9.06 9.38 -44.36
N ILE A 401 8.89 10.03 -43.20
CA ILE A 401 7.96 11.16 -43.03
C ILE A 401 8.62 12.49 -43.39
N GLU A 402 9.89 12.64 -43.08
CA GLU A 402 10.74 13.80 -43.34
C GLU A 402 11.11 13.90 -44.82
N GLY A 403 11.10 12.77 -45.54
CA GLY A 403 11.33 12.69 -46.98
C GLY A 403 12.74 13.11 -47.38
N ASP A 404 13.70 12.99 -46.47
CA ASP A 404 15.10 13.31 -46.72
C ASP A 404 15.86 12.08 -47.27
N ARG A 405 17.20 12.14 -47.31
CA ARG A 405 18.04 11.06 -47.90
C ARG A 405 19.04 10.51 -46.88
N TYR A 406 18.87 10.78 -45.59
CA TYR A 406 19.92 10.50 -44.61
C TYR A 406 20.16 8.99 -44.45
N THR A 407 21.44 8.61 -44.48
CA THR A 407 21.92 7.24 -44.74
C THR A 407 22.01 6.36 -43.49
N GLY A 408 20.99 6.43 -42.62
CA GLY A 408 20.81 5.51 -41.48
C GLY A 408 20.09 4.21 -41.85
N ASP A 409 19.39 4.21 -43.00
CA ASP A 409 18.65 3.08 -43.52
C ASP A 409 19.56 1.90 -43.85
N THR A 410 19.55 0.90 -42.98
CA THR A 410 20.13 -0.40 -43.30
C THR A 410 19.22 -1.24 -44.22
N ILE A 411 18.08 -0.68 -44.67
CA ILE A 411 17.14 -1.38 -45.53
C ILE A 411 16.71 -0.45 -46.67
N GLN A 412 17.52 -0.42 -47.74
CA GLN A 412 16.99 -0.11 -49.06
C GLN A 412 16.03 -1.24 -49.47
N VAL A 413 14.72 -0.97 -49.45
CA VAL A 413 13.76 -1.82 -50.15
C VAL A 413 13.86 -1.45 -51.63
N VAL A 414 14.50 -2.34 -52.41
CA VAL A 414 14.45 -2.34 -53.88
C VAL A 414 13.10 -2.86 -54.35
#